data_AF-A0A840NU74-F1
#
_entry.id   AF-A0A840NU74-F1
#
_cell.length_a   1.000
_cell.length_b   1.000
_cell.length_c   1.000
_cell.angle_alpha   90.00
_cell.angle_beta   90.00
_cell.angle_gamma   90.00
#
_symmetry.space_group_name_H-M   'P 1'
#
loop_
_entity.id
_entity.type
_entity.pdbx_description
1 polymer ?
#
loop_
_entity_poly.entity_id
_entity_poly.type
_entity_poly.pdbx_seq_one_letter_code
_entity_poly.pdbx_strand_id
1 'polypeptide(L)'
;MLGFASALRAIRRNPLIGGLMEVEPEVVLPSMINDGGRTLATVRRFLAGQLRREQGAGHVSGEVDVELVAELMVRVSASFLVIPSELVDLDDDEQVRAVAERFLVPMLEPALQRRGARDFG
;
A
#
# COMPACT_ATOMS: atom_id res chain seq x y z
N MET A 1 -7.05 3.09 8.13
CA MET A 1 -5.82 2.34 8.48
C MET A 1 -6.00 0.83 8.52
N LEU A 2 -7.07 0.31 9.14
CA LEU A 2 -7.36 -1.14 9.17
C LEU A 2 -7.41 -1.80 7.78
N GLY A 3 -7.85 -1.09 6.73
CA GLY A 3 -7.95 -1.61 5.37
C GLY A 3 -6.62 -1.98 4.71
N PHE A 4 -5.51 -1.30 5.03
CA PHE A 4 -4.19 -1.58 4.43
C PHE A 4 -3.61 -2.90 4.95
N ALA A 5 -3.48 -3.02 6.28
CA ALA A 5 -2.99 -4.23 6.92
C ALA A 5 -3.90 -5.43 6.60
N SER A 6 -5.22 -5.21 6.61
CA SER A 6 -6.19 -6.25 6.26
C SER A 6 -6.08 -6.69 4.80
N ALA A 7 -5.86 -5.77 3.86
CA ALA A 7 -5.68 -6.10 2.45
C ALA A 7 -4.35 -6.84 2.22
N LEU A 8 -3.24 -6.38 2.81
CA LEU A 8 -1.94 -7.03 2.71
C LEU A 8 -1.99 -8.45 3.27
N ARG A 9 -2.69 -8.63 4.40
CA ARG A 9 -2.89 -9.93 5.03
C ARG A 9 -3.83 -10.83 4.24
N ALA A 10 -4.89 -10.30 3.65
CA ALA A 10 -5.79 -11.06 2.78
C ALA A 10 -5.06 -11.58 1.53
N ILE A 11 -4.11 -10.81 0.99
CA ILE A 11 -3.27 -11.23 -0.13
C ILE A 11 -2.27 -12.31 0.32
N ARG A 12 -1.55 -12.11 1.44
CA ARG A 12 -0.58 -13.10 1.96
C ARG A 12 -1.21 -14.41 2.43
N ARG A 13 -2.34 -14.34 3.13
CA ARG A 13 -3.06 -15.52 3.64
C ARG A 13 -3.89 -16.23 2.57
N ASN A 14 -3.96 -15.70 1.35
CA ASN A 14 -4.56 -16.43 0.24
C ASN A 14 -3.65 -17.64 -0.09
N PRO A 15 -4.10 -18.89 0.15
CA PRO A 15 -3.27 -20.08 -0.04
C PRO A 15 -2.75 -20.23 -1.47
N LEU A 16 -3.46 -19.65 -2.45
CA LEU A 16 -3.08 -19.64 -3.85
C LEU A 16 -1.96 -18.61 -4.16
N ILE A 17 -1.81 -17.53 -3.39
CA ILE A 17 -0.76 -16.52 -3.58
C ILE A 17 0.45 -16.83 -2.70
N GLY A 18 0.21 -17.15 -1.43
CA GLY A 18 1.27 -17.58 -0.50
C GLY A 18 1.92 -18.89 -0.95
N GLY A 19 1.12 -19.88 -1.33
CA GLY A 19 1.61 -21.15 -1.85
C GLY A 19 2.35 -21.02 -3.17
N LEU A 20 1.95 -20.11 -4.07
CA LEU A 20 2.65 -19.91 -5.34
C LEU A 20 3.97 -19.11 -5.15
N MET A 21 4.04 -18.22 -4.16
CA MET A 21 5.28 -17.53 -3.77
C MET A 21 6.28 -18.47 -3.07
N GLU A 22 5.80 -19.43 -2.26
CA GLU A 22 6.65 -20.44 -1.61
C GLU A 22 7.05 -21.59 -2.55
N VAL A 23 6.18 -21.99 -3.48
CA VAL A 23 6.38 -23.20 -4.31
C VAL A 23 6.90 -22.87 -5.71
N GLU A 24 6.50 -21.74 -6.32
CA GLU A 24 6.91 -21.35 -7.69
C GLU A 24 7.16 -19.82 -7.84
N PRO A 25 8.15 -19.25 -7.12
CA PRO A 25 8.48 -17.81 -7.18
C PRO A 25 8.78 -17.32 -8.62
N GLU A 26 9.30 -18.21 -9.46
CA GLU A 26 9.61 -18.02 -10.88
C GLU A 26 8.37 -17.69 -11.76
N VAL A 27 7.15 -17.98 -11.29
CA VAL A 27 5.89 -17.74 -12.03
C VAL A 27 5.16 -16.48 -11.54
N VAL A 28 5.22 -16.21 -10.23
CA VAL A 28 4.56 -15.04 -9.62
C VAL A 28 5.30 -13.74 -9.96
N LEU A 29 6.63 -13.73 -9.84
CA LEU A 29 7.44 -12.55 -10.15
C LEU A 29 7.19 -12.04 -11.58
N PRO A 30 7.22 -12.90 -12.62
CA PRO A 30 6.86 -12.47 -13.97
C PRO A 30 5.40 -12.00 -14.08
N SER A 31 4.43 -12.53 -13.35
CA SER A 31 3.06 -11.98 -13.48
C SER A 31 2.95 -10.53 -12.97
N MET A 32 3.72 -10.17 -11.93
CA MET A 32 3.78 -8.80 -11.38
C MET A 32 4.71 -7.86 -12.15
N ILE A 33 5.72 -8.41 -12.84
CA ILE A 33 6.78 -7.66 -13.54
C ILE A 33 6.58 -7.68 -15.07
N ASN A 34 6.19 -8.82 -15.63
CA ASN A 34 6.09 -9.16 -17.06
C ASN A 34 4.71 -8.91 -17.67
N ASP A 35 3.66 -8.65 -16.89
CA ASP A 35 2.37 -8.20 -17.44
C ASP A 35 2.38 -6.71 -17.86
N GLY A 36 3.53 -6.03 -17.74
CA GLY A 36 3.70 -4.61 -18.01
C GLY A 36 3.13 -3.70 -16.92
N GLY A 37 2.91 -4.22 -15.71
CA GLY A 37 2.33 -3.49 -14.58
C GLY A 37 0.81 -3.41 -14.62
N ARG A 38 0.12 -4.20 -15.45
CA ARG A 38 -1.35 -4.15 -15.61
C ARG A 38 -2.09 -4.58 -14.35
N THR A 39 -1.57 -5.58 -13.64
CA THR A 39 -2.13 -6.03 -12.36
C THR A 39 -1.99 -4.94 -11.30
N LEU A 40 -0.80 -4.35 -11.17
CA LEU A 40 -0.57 -3.21 -10.28
C LEU A 40 -1.45 -2.01 -10.65
N ALA A 41 -1.62 -1.72 -11.94
CA ALA A 41 -2.48 -0.63 -12.43
C ALA A 41 -3.96 -0.86 -12.06
N THR A 42 -4.43 -2.11 -12.11
CA THR A 42 -5.78 -2.47 -11.67
C THR A 42 -5.97 -2.22 -10.18
N VAL A 43 -5.03 -2.66 -9.35
CA VAL A 43 -5.07 -2.46 -7.89
C VAL A 43 -4.98 -0.97 -7.54
N ARG A 44 -4.09 -0.23 -8.20
CA ARG A 44 -3.98 1.24 -8.08
C ARG A 44 -5.30 1.92 -8.43
N ARG A 45 -5.93 1.56 -9.55
CA ARG A 45 -7.23 2.14 -9.95
C ARG A 45 -8.32 1.85 -8.92
N PHE A 46 -8.35 0.65 -8.36
CA PHE A 46 -9.27 0.30 -7.28
C PHE A 46 -9.03 1.18 -6.05
N LEU A 47 -7.78 1.28 -5.57
CA LEU A 47 -7.42 2.07 -4.40
C LEU A 47 -7.72 3.57 -4.60
N ALA A 48 -7.35 4.14 -5.75
CA ALA A 48 -7.69 5.53 -6.08
C ALA A 48 -9.22 5.74 -6.09
N GLY A 49 -9.98 4.75 -6.58
CA GLY A 49 -11.44 4.75 -6.50
C GLY A 49 -11.99 4.70 -5.07
N GLN A 50 -11.30 4.05 -4.12
CA GLN A 50 -11.66 4.12 -2.70
C GLN A 50 -11.35 5.52 -2.13
N LEU A 51 -10.15 6.03 -2.36
CA LEU A 51 -9.71 7.32 -1.86
C LEU A 51 -10.59 8.48 -2.35
N ARG A 52 -11.07 8.43 -3.60
CA ARG A 52 -12.05 9.41 -4.12
C ARG A 52 -13.38 9.36 -3.37
N ARG A 53 -13.83 8.19 -2.92
CA ARG A 53 -15.05 8.09 -2.10
C ARG A 53 -14.82 8.66 -0.71
N GLU A 54 -13.65 8.41 -0.12
CA GLU A 54 -13.27 9.02 1.15
C GLU A 54 -13.11 10.54 1.04
N GLN A 55 -12.66 11.08 -0.10
CA GLN A 55 -12.69 12.51 -0.39
C GLN A 55 -14.13 13.04 -0.44
N GLY A 56 -15.03 12.34 -1.13
CA GLY A 56 -16.45 12.71 -1.18
C GLY A 56 -17.15 12.65 0.19
N ALA A 57 -16.69 11.77 1.08
CA ALA A 57 -17.16 11.67 2.46
C ALA A 57 -16.48 12.68 3.43
N GLY A 58 -15.47 13.41 2.97
CA GLY A 58 -14.72 14.39 3.77
C GLY A 58 -13.66 13.79 4.70
N HIS A 59 -13.36 12.48 4.61
CA HIS A 59 -12.33 11.83 5.41
C HIS A 59 -10.91 12.02 4.84
N VAL A 60 -10.79 12.29 3.55
CA VAL A 60 -9.53 12.62 2.87
C VAL A 60 -9.67 14.02 2.27
N SER A 61 -8.65 14.86 2.41
CA SER A 61 -8.69 16.20 1.83
C SER A 61 -8.80 16.14 0.29
N GLY A 62 -9.60 17.04 -0.28
CA GLY A 62 -9.69 17.23 -1.73
C GLY A 62 -8.38 17.66 -2.39
N GLU A 63 -7.41 18.16 -1.61
CA GLU A 63 -6.08 18.55 -2.09
C GLU A 63 -5.11 17.37 -2.29
N VAL A 64 -5.49 16.17 -1.86
CA VAL A 64 -4.68 14.96 -2.02
C VAL A 64 -4.75 14.47 -3.47
N ASP A 65 -3.59 14.30 -4.11
CA ASP A 65 -3.48 13.58 -5.38
C ASP A 65 -3.67 12.07 -5.13
N VAL A 66 -4.91 11.62 -5.17
CA VAL A 66 -5.32 10.23 -4.93
C VAL A 66 -4.71 9.25 -5.92
N GLU A 67 -4.39 9.69 -7.13
CA GLU A 67 -3.82 8.84 -8.16
C GLU A 67 -2.34 8.55 -7.85
N LEU A 68 -1.59 9.59 -7.46
CA LEU A 68 -0.19 9.44 -7.03
C LEU A 68 -0.08 8.69 -5.70
N VAL A 69 -0.93 9.00 -4.72
CA VAL A 69 -0.90 8.33 -3.42
C VAL A 69 -1.22 6.84 -3.58
N ALA A 70 -2.24 6.49 -4.37
CA ALA A 70 -2.56 5.10 -4.65
C ALA A 70 -1.41 4.35 -5.33
N GLU A 71 -0.74 4.95 -6.32
CA GLU A 71 0.44 4.38 -6.97
C GLU A 71 1.53 4.02 -5.96
N LEU A 72 1.89 4.96 -5.08
CA LEU A 72 2.97 4.77 -4.12
C LEU A 72 2.61 3.73 -3.06
N MET A 73 1.39 3.76 -2.52
CA MET A 73 0.93 2.75 -1.56
C MET A 73 0.95 1.34 -2.17
N VAL A 74 0.52 1.20 -3.42
CA VAL A 74 0.54 -0.09 -4.14
C VAL A 74 1.97 -0.57 -4.35
N ARG A 75 2.89 0.30 -4.78
CA ARG A 75 4.30 -0.08 -4.98
C ARG A 75 5.00 -0.48 -3.69
N VAL A 76 4.79 0.26 -2.60
CA VAL A 76 5.35 -0.09 -1.29
C VAL A 76 4.83 -1.44 -0.83
N SER A 77 3.52 -1.69 -0.95
CA SER A 77 2.91 -2.98 -0.60
C SER A 77 3.46 -4.12 -1.45
N ALA A 78 3.53 -3.93 -2.77
CA ALA A 78 4.05 -4.92 -3.69
C ALA A 78 5.52 -5.25 -3.40
N SER A 79 6.33 -4.25 -3.02
CA SER A 79 7.72 -4.48 -2.61
C SER A 79 7.81 -5.40 -1.41
N PHE A 80 7.00 -5.17 -0.37
CA PHE A 80 6.96 -6.02 0.84
C PHE A 80 6.46 -7.43 0.56
N LEU A 81 5.58 -7.59 -0.44
CA LEU A 81 5.12 -8.91 -0.87
C LEU A 81 6.20 -9.67 -1.62
N VAL A 82 6.85 -9.03 -2.61
CA VAL A 82 7.81 -9.69 -3.52
C VAL A 82 9.18 -9.87 -2.86
N ILE A 83 9.60 -8.91 -2.03
CA ILE A 83 10.90 -8.89 -1.37
C ILE A 83 10.65 -8.87 0.14
N PRO A 84 10.88 -9.98 0.85
CA PRO A 84 10.76 -10.04 2.30
C PRO A 84 11.63 -8.97 2.97
N SER A 85 11.11 -8.36 4.05
CA SER A 85 11.85 -7.39 4.84
C SER A 85 12.53 -8.05 6.03
N GLU A 86 13.78 -7.67 6.31
CA GLU A 86 14.47 -8.04 7.55
C GLU A 86 14.11 -7.11 8.74
N LEU A 87 13.44 -5.98 8.46
CA LEU A 87 13.12 -4.95 9.47
C LEU A 87 11.65 -4.91 9.85
N VAL A 88 10.76 -5.40 8.98
CA VAL A 88 9.32 -5.36 9.18
C VAL A 88 8.77 -6.77 9.08
N ASP A 89 8.32 -7.31 10.21
CA ASP A 89 7.54 -8.54 10.23
C ASP A 89 6.11 -8.24 9.75
N LEU A 90 5.75 -8.76 8.58
CA LEU A 90 4.43 -8.55 7.99
C LEU A 90 3.34 -9.45 8.59
N ASP A 91 3.70 -10.42 9.42
CA ASP A 91 2.74 -11.25 10.15
C ASP A 91 2.39 -10.67 11.54
N ASP A 92 3.16 -9.67 11.99
CA ASP A 92 2.91 -8.83 13.16
C ASP A 92 2.06 -7.60 12.79
N ASP A 93 0.79 -7.61 13.20
CA ASP A 93 -0.16 -6.53 12.92
C ASP A 93 0.27 -5.18 13.53
N GLU A 94 1.00 -5.20 14.64
CA GLU A 94 1.44 -3.97 15.30
C GLU A 94 2.54 -3.29 14.47
N GLN A 95 3.49 -4.07 13.93
CA GLN A 95 4.53 -3.55 13.05
C GLN A 95 3.96 -3.04 11.73
N VAL A 96 3.04 -3.78 11.10
CA VAL A 96 2.37 -3.33 9.86
C VAL A 96 1.58 -2.04 10.10
N ARG A 97 0.89 -1.94 11.24
CA ARG A 97 0.18 -0.72 11.63
C ARG A 97 1.14 0.44 11.84
N ALA A 98 2.26 0.23 12.53
CA ALA A 98 3.26 1.26 12.78
C ALA A 98 3.86 1.80 11.47
N VAL A 99 4.14 0.94 10.49
CA VAL A 99 4.59 1.35 9.14
C VAL A 99 3.51 2.20 8.45
N ALA A 100 2.26 1.75 8.49
CA ALA A 100 1.16 2.48 7.85
C ALA A 100 0.97 3.87 8.48
N GLU A 101 0.91 3.96 9.80
CA GLU A 101 0.77 5.21 10.55
C GLU A 101 1.92 6.18 10.29
N ARG A 102 3.14 5.67 10.23
CA ARG A 102 4.34 6.51 10.10
C ARG A 102 4.60 6.99 8.68
N PHE A 103 4.26 6.19 7.67
CA PHE A 103 4.68 6.47 6.28
C PHE A 103 3.54 6.58 5.29
N LEU A 104 2.45 5.82 5.45
CA LEU A 104 1.38 5.77 4.46
C LEU A 104 0.26 6.76 4.78
N VAL A 105 -0.15 6.85 6.04
CA VAL A 105 -1.19 7.77 6.50
C VAL A 105 -0.83 9.23 6.22
N PRO A 106 0.40 9.71 6.48
CA PRO A 106 0.76 11.11 6.20
C PRO A 106 0.68 11.48 4.71
N MET A 107 0.61 10.50 3.79
CA MET A 107 0.41 10.77 2.37
C MET A 107 -1.03 11.23 2.07
N LEU A 108 -1.97 10.96 2.96
CA LEU A 108 -3.37 11.39 2.87
C LEU A 108 -3.59 12.79 3.45
N GLU A 109 -2.54 13.44 3.95
CA GLU A 109 -2.59 14.80 4.44
C GLU A 109 -2.12 15.80 3.35
N PRO A 110 -2.77 16.98 3.27
CA PRO A 110 -2.31 18.08 2.44
C PRO A 110 -0.82 18.42 2.66
N ALA A 111 -0.12 18.78 1.58
CA ALA A 111 1.30 19.11 1.64
C ALA A 111 1.62 20.30 2.57
N LEU A 112 0.65 21.19 2.83
CA LEU A 112 0.77 22.33 3.75
C LEU A 112 0.90 21.88 5.21
N GLN A 113 0.25 20.79 5.62
CA GLN A 113 0.36 20.24 6.98
C GLN A 113 1.75 19.65 7.26
N ARG A 114 2.45 19.15 6.22
CA ARG A 114 3.82 18.61 6.32
C ARG A 114 4.92 19.65 6.48
N ARG A 115 4.67 20.93 6.17
CA ARG A 115 5.63 22.02 6.40
C ARG A 115 5.57 22.57 7.84
N GLY A 116 4.39 22.65 8.45
CA GLY A 116 4.23 23.17 9.81
C GLY A 116 4.89 22.31 10.91
N ALA A 117 5.18 21.04 10.64
CA ALA A 117 5.83 20.14 11.61
C ALA A 117 7.37 20.17 11.58
N ARG A 118 8.00 20.93 10.67
CA ARG A 118 9.47 21.02 10.56
C ARG A 118 10.08 22.35 11.02
N ASP A 119 9.25 23.32 11.44
CA ASP A 119 9.71 24.66 11.83
C ASP A 119 9.84 24.85 13.36
N PHE A 120 9.79 23.77 14.15
CA PHE A 120 10.17 23.77 15.56
C PHE A 120 11.08 22.58 15.87
N GLY A 121 12.39 22.82 15.82
CA GLY A 121 13.45 21.86 16.16
C GLY A 121 14.83 22.39 15.84
#